data_AF-A0A392QUF9-F1
#
_entry.id   AF-A0A392QUF9-F1
#
_cell.length_a   1.000
_cell.length_b   1.000
_cell.length_c   1.000
_cell.angle_alpha   90.00
_cell.angle_beta   90.00
_cell.angle_gamma   90.00
#
_symmetry.space_group_name_H-M   'P 1'
#
loop_
_entity.id
_entity.type
_entity.pdbx_description
1 polymer ?
#
loop_
_entity_poly.entity_id
_entity_poly.type
_entity_poly.pdbx_seq_one_letter_code
_entity_poly.pdbx_strand_id
1 'polypeptide(L)' 'MESNKLFFGVPVFSYEELQQATNNFDHTRKLGDGGFGTVYY' A
#
# COMPACT_ATOMS: atom_id res chain seq x y z
N MET A 1 5.32 -11.08 -18.79
CA MET A 1 4.22 -11.37 -17.85
C MET A 1 4.07 -10.14 -16.98
N GLU A 2 2.96 -9.40 -17.10
CA GLU A 2 2.51 -8.27 -16.24
C GLU A 2 1.23 -7.67 -16.87
N SER A 3 0.38 -8.52 -17.44
CA SER A 3 -0.82 -8.10 -18.18
C SER A 3 -2.06 -8.44 -17.38
N ASN A 4 -2.19 -7.81 -16.20
CA ASN A 4 -3.47 -7.58 -15.49
C ASN A 4 -3.29 -6.84 -14.14
N LYS A 5 -2.46 -5.79 -14.06
CA LYS A 5 -2.42 -4.91 -12.88
C LYS A 5 -3.57 -3.90 -12.81
N LEU A 6 -4.56 -3.98 -13.68
CA LEU A 6 -5.69 -3.06 -13.71
C LEU A 6 -6.98 -3.84 -13.44
N PHE A 7 -7.64 -3.54 -12.32
CA PHE A 7 -8.97 -4.04 -11.99
C PHE A 7 -9.95 -2.88 -12.10
N PHE A 8 -10.86 -2.94 -13.07
CA PHE A 8 -11.76 -1.82 -13.42
C PHE A 8 -11.02 -0.48 -13.67
N GLY A 9 -9.83 -0.54 -14.28
CA GLY A 9 -9.01 0.66 -14.55
C GLY A 9 -8.25 1.20 -13.33
N VAL A 10 -8.37 0.54 -12.17
CA VAL A 10 -7.62 0.88 -10.95
C VAL A 10 -6.38 0.01 -10.86
N PRO A 11 -5.19 0.59 -10.62
CA PRO A 11 -3.98 -0.18 -10.34
C PRO A 11 -4.17 -1.08 -9.11
N VAL A 12 -3.89 -2.36 -9.27
CA VAL A 12 -3.86 -3.34 -8.19
C VAL A 12 -2.41 -3.56 -7.80
N PHE A 13 -2.12 -3.31 -6.53
CA PHE A 13 -0.82 -3.55 -5.94
C PHE A 13 -0.86 -4.83 -5.13
N SER A 14 0.20 -5.62 -5.27
CA SER A 14 0.48 -6.74 -4.40
C SER A 14 0.81 -6.26 -2.98
N TYR A 15 0.63 -7.14 -2.01
CA TYR A 15 1.03 -6.85 -0.62
C TYR A 15 2.54 -6.55 -0.50
N GLU A 16 3.37 -7.23 -1.29
CA GLU A 16 4.82 -7.00 -1.32
C GLU A 16 5.16 -5.58 -1.80
N GLU A 17 4.49 -5.08 -2.85
CA GLU A 17 4.65 -3.69 -3.30
C GLU A 17 4.26 -2.70 -2.20
N LEU A 18 3.20 -2.97 -1.44
CA LEU A 18 2.79 -2.15 -0.29
C LEU A 18 3.84 -2.17 0.84
N GLN A 19 4.40 -3.35 1.15
CA GLN A 19 5.47 -3.47 2.13
C GLN A 19 6.71 -2.69 1.71
N GLN A 20 7.16 -2.83 0.46
CA GLN A 20 8.33 -2.11 -0.04
C GLN A 20 8.09 -0.60 -0.01
N ALA A 21 6.91 -0.13 -0.44
CA ALA A 21 6.57 1.29 -0.45
C ALA A 21 6.59 1.92 0.94
N THR A 22 6.13 1.18 1.96
CA THR A 22 6.01 1.65 3.35
C THR A 22 7.21 1.32 4.23
N ASN A 23 8.31 0.78 3.66
CA ASN A 23 9.43 0.23 4.42
C ASN A 23 8.98 -0.77 5.49
N ASN A 24 8.20 -1.77 5.06
CA ASN A 24 7.56 -2.77 5.91
C ASN A 24 6.67 -2.17 7.01
N PHE A 25 5.82 -1.20 6.63
CA PHE A 25 4.89 -0.50 7.53
C PHE A 25 5.59 0.14 8.73
N ASP A 26 6.77 0.73 8.51
CA ASP A 26 7.56 1.36 9.56
C ASP A 26 6.75 2.46 10.27
N HIS A 27 6.66 2.36 11.60
CA HIS A 27 5.99 3.33 12.44
C HIS A 27 6.51 4.77 12.25
N THR A 28 7.77 4.95 11.86
CA THR A 28 8.34 6.28 11.60
C THR A 28 7.73 6.95 10.36
N ARG A 29 7.10 6.16 9.47
CA ARG A 29 6.42 6.64 8.26
C ARG A 29 4.91 6.81 8.43
N LYS A 30 4.37 6.53 9.62
CA LYS A 30 2.96 6.72 9.95
C LYS A 30 2.62 8.21 9.94
N LEU A 31 1.67 8.59 9.09
CA LEU A 31 1.08 9.92 9.05
C LEU A 31 -0.08 10.07 10.04
N GLY A 32 -0.82 8.99 10.30
CA GLY A 32 -1.99 9.02 11.17
C GLY A 32 -2.68 7.66 11.28
N ASP A 33 -3.64 7.56 12.19
CA ASP A 33 -4.37 6.33 12.48
C ASP A 33 -5.72 6.65 13.14
N GLY A 34 -6.70 5.80 12.90
CA GLY A 34 -8.06 5.95 13.39
C GLY A 34 -8.83 4.63 13.31
N GLY A 35 -10.14 4.67 13.61
CA GLY A 35 -10.96 3.46 13.73
C GLY A 35 -11.07 2.58 12.47
N PHE A 36 -10.61 3.07 11.32
CA PHE A 36 -10.66 2.35 10.03
C PHE A 36 -9.27 2.04 9.45
N GLY A 37 -8.20 2.32 10.18
CA GLY A 37 -6.84 1.97 9.78
C GLY A 37 -5.81 3.09 9.89
N THR A 38 -4.62 2.80 9.40
CA THR A 38 -3.42 3.62 9.51
C THR A 38 -2.95 4.10 8.14
N VAL A 39 -2.45 5.34 8.07
CA VAL A 39 -1.93 5.96 6.85
C VAL A 39 -0.41 6.09 6.96
N TYR A 40 0.30 5.72 5.88
CA TYR A 40 1.76 5.82 5.74
C TYR A 40 2.10 6.65 4.49
N TYR A 41 3.19 7.40 4.50
CA TYR A 41 3.76 8.04 3.29
C TYR A 41 4.83 7.16 2.66
#